data_AF-A0A933QKJ9-F1
#
_entry.id   AF-A0A933QKJ9-F1
#
_cell.length_a   1.000
_cell.length_b   1.000
_cell.length_c   1.000
_cell.angle_alpha   90.00
_cell.angle_beta   90.00
_cell.angle_gamma   90.00
#
_symmetry.space_group_name_H-M   'P 1'
#
loop_
_entity.id
_entity.type
_entity.pdbx_description
1 polymer ?
#
loop_
_entity_poly.entity_id
_entity_poly.type
_entity_poly.pdbx_seq_one_letter_code
_entity_poly.pdbx_strand_id
1 'polypeptide(L)'
;MAPLPKRRHSTARSGKREKTRVLERVLLVKCPNCGQVKIPHAVCPGCGQYKVFELLKQTAPPKVIIDEAVELAKEFGGETSFSFVNGVLGTILKNL
;
A
#
# COMPACT_ATOMS: atom_id res chain seq x y z
N MET A 1 10.02 -1.70 35.45
CA MET A 1 8.73 -2.16 36.00
C MET A 1 7.61 -1.39 35.31
N ALA A 2 6.63 -2.05 34.67
CA ALA A 2 5.42 -1.35 34.22
C ALA A 2 4.52 -1.03 35.43
N PRO A 3 3.84 0.14 35.45
CA PRO A 3 2.94 0.48 36.55
C PRO A 3 1.80 -0.53 36.64
N LEU A 4 1.71 -1.22 37.79
CA LEU A 4 0.67 -2.21 38.06
C LEU A 4 -0.61 -1.53 38.56
N PRO A 5 -1.81 -1.94 38.11
CA PRO A 5 -3.05 -1.45 38.69
C PRO A 5 -3.11 -1.77 40.19
N LYS A 6 -3.41 -0.75 41.00
CA LYS A 6 -3.48 -0.89 42.46
C LYS A 6 -4.55 -1.90 42.92
N ARG A 7 -5.64 -2.05 42.16
CA ARG A 7 -6.76 -2.99 42.41
C ARG A 7 -7.45 -3.40 41.10
N ARG A 8 -8.07 -4.59 41.10
CA ARG A 8 -8.89 -5.09 39.98
C ARG A 8 -10.09 -4.18 39.74
N HIS A 9 -10.39 -3.86 38.48
CA HIS A 9 -11.61 -3.13 38.12
C HIS A 9 -12.86 -3.99 38.38
N SER A 10 -13.93 -3.36 38.87
CA SER A 10 -15.21 -4.04 39.08
C SER A 10 -15.85 -4.43 37.74
N THR A 11 -16.62 -5.51 37.73
CA THR A 11 -17.37 -5.99 36.56
C THR A 11 -18.29 -4.90 35.99
N ALA A 12 -18.92 -4.11 36.85
CA ALA A 12 -19.74 -2.97 36.46
C ALA A 12 -18.93 -1.88 35.70
N ARG A 13 -17.72 -1.56 36.16
CA ARG A 13 -16.85 -0.56 35.53
C ARG A 13 -16.32 -1.06 34.19
N SER A 14 -15.91 -2.33 34.11
CA SER A 14 -15.47 -2.96 32.86
C SER A 14 -16.61 -3.00 31.84
N GLY A 15 -17.80 -3.46 32.24
CA GLY A 15 -18.97 -3.52 31.36
C GLY A 15 -19.43 -2.15 30.87
N LYS A 16 -19.32 -1.10 31.72
CA LYS A 16 -19.64 0.28 31.28
C LYS A 16 -18.66 0.78 30.22
N ARG A 17 -17.37 0.47 30.36
CA ARG A 17 -16.33 0.83 29.36
C ARG A 17 -16.53 0.10 28.04
N GLU A 18 -16.90 -1.17 28.08
CA GLU A 18 -17.19 -1.97 26.88
C GLU A 18 -18.39 -1.42 26.12
N LYS A 19 -19.47 -1.06 26.82
CA LYS A 19 -20.66 -0.45 26.23
C LYS A 19 -20.38 0.89 25.51
N THR A 20 -19.34 1.61 25.92
CA THR A 20 -18.93 2.86 25.26
C THR A 20 -18.21 2.62 23.94
N ARG A 21 -17.65 1.42 23.68
CA ARG A 21 -17.05 1.09 22.38
C ARG A 21 -18.14 0.83 21.34
N VAL A 22 -18.62 1.89 20.72
CA VAL A 22 -19.47 1.81 19.53
C VAL A 22 -18.57 1.70 18.31
N LEU A 23 -18.84 0.73 17.44
CA LEU A 23 -18.17 0.61 16.15
C LEU A 23 -19.02 1.28 15.08
N GLU A 24 -18.44 2.23 14.35
CA GLU A 24 -19.07 2.81 13.17
C GLU A 24 -18.82 1.94 11.94
N ARG A 25 -19.74 1.98 10.98
CA ARG A 25 -19.54 1.30 9.70
C ARG A 25 -18.55 2.09 8.87
N VAL A 26 -17.44 1.47 8.51
CA VAL A 26 -16.52 2.03 7.52
C VAL A 26 -17.14 1.95 6.13
N LEU A 27 -16.90 2.98 5.32
CA LEU A 27 -17.29 2.98 3.92
C LEU A 27 -16.43 1.96 3.16
N LEU A 28 -17.06 1.17 2.30
CA LEU A 28 -16.41 0.23 1.41
C LEU A 28 -16.72 0.60 -0.03
N VAL A 29 -15.69 0.60 -0.88
CA VAL A 29 -15.80 0.96 -2.30
C VAL A 29 -15.40 -0.25 -3.15
N LYS A 30 -16.01 -0.40 -4.33
CA LYS A 30 -15.61 -1.44 -5.29
C LYS A 30 -14.23 -1.14 -5.86
N CYS A 31 -13.37 -2.15 -5.93
CA CYS A 31 -12.08 -2.05 -6.58
C CYS A 31 -12.26 -2.03 -8.10
N PRO A 32 -11.69 -1.05 -8.83
CA PRO A 32 -11.83 -0.97 -10.29
C PRO A 32 -11.15 -2.12 -11.05
N ASN A 33 -10.18 -2.82 -10.42
CA ASN A 33 -9.42 -3.86 -11.10
C ASN A 33 -10.02 -5.27 -10.92
N CYS A 34 -10.32 -5.67 -9.69
CA CYS A 34 -10.84 -7.01 -9.39
C CYS A 34 -12.32 -7.05 -9.00
N GLY A 35 -13.00 -5.90 -8.88
CA GLY A 35 -14.40 -5.82 -8.47
C GLY A 35 -14.67 -6.11 -6.99
N GLN A 36 -13.67 -6.57 -6.22
CA GLN A 36 -13.81 -6.81 -4.79
C GLN A 36 -13.95 -5.51 -3.99
N VAL A 37 -14.56 -5.59 -2.81
CA VAL A 37 -14.71 -4.45 -1.91
C VAL A 37 -13.40 -4.15 -1.18
N LYS A 38 -13.04 -2.87 -1.11
CA LYS A 38 -11.86 -2.39 -0.38
C LYS A 38 -12.17 -1.13 0.43
N ILE A 39 -11.31 -0.86 1.40
CA ILE A 39 -11.33 0.40 2.16
C ILE A 39 -10.79 1.52 1.24
N PRO A 40 -11.44 2.69 1.19
CA PRO A 40 -10.91 3.83 0.43
C PRO A 40 -9.51 4.21 0.96
N HIS A 41 -8.62 4.59 0.05
CA HIS A 41 -7.20 4.91 0.34
C HIS A 41 -6.35 3.76 0.90
N ALA A 42 -6.83 2.51 0.83
CA ALA A 42 -6.04 1.32 1.11
C ALA A 42 -5.79 0.51 -0.17
N VAL A 43 -4.69 -0.26 -0.16
CA VAL A 43 -4.41 -1.28 -1.18
C VAL A 43 -5.51 -2.35 -1.11
N CYS A 44 -6.01 -2.81 -2.26
CA CYS A 44 -6.99 -3.88 -2.28
C CYS A 44 -6.35 -5.20 -1.86
N PRO A 45 -6.83 -5.91 -0.82
CA PRO A 45 -6.17 -7.12 -0.32
C PRO A 45 -6.18 -8.29 -1.32
N GLY A 46 -7.19 -8.39 -2.19
CA GLY A 46 -7.25 -9.49 -3.16
C GLY A 46 -6.50 -9.28 -4.47
N CYS A 47 -6.26 -8.03 -4.90
CA CYS A 47 -5.46 -7.76 -6.11
C CYS A 47 -4.10 -7.10 -5.83
N GLY A 48 -3.83 -6.64 -4.60
CA GLY A 48 -2.54 -6.09 -4.18
C GLY A 48 -2.11 -4.79 -4.88
N GLN A 49 -2.96 -4.19 -5.72
CA GLN A 49 -2.53 -3.11 -6.61
C GLN A 49 -2.54 -1.74 -5.94
N TYR A 50 -1.34 -1.23 -5.71
CA TYR A 50 -0.92 0.10 -6.17
C TYR A 50 -0.09 -0.09 -7.46
N LYS A 51 -0.06 0.91 -8.34
CA LYS A 51 0.47 0.96 -9.72
C LYS A 51 1.92 0.48 -10.00
N VAL A 52 2.48 -0.49 -9.28
CA VAL A 52 3.86 -0.98 -9.47
C VAL A 52 3.91 -2.34 -10.20
N PHE A 53 2.75 -2.92 -10.52
CA PHE A 53 2.64 -4.27 -11.09
C PHE A 53 2.64 -4.35 -12.63
N GLU A 54 2.73 -3.23 -13.36
CA GLU A 54 2.91 -3.26 -14.83
C GLU A 54 4.35 -3.66 -15.22
N LEU A 55 5.34 -3.42 -14.35
CA LEU A 55 6.73 -3.87 -14.55
C LEU A 55 6.92 -5.40 -14.50
N LEU A 56 6.01 -6.15 -13.85
CA LEU A 56 6.18 -7.60 -13.58
C LEU A 56 5.44 -8.52 -14.55
N LYS A 57 4.58 -7.99 -15.44
CA LYS A 57 3.71 -8.82 -16.29
C LYS A 57 4.26 -9.13 -17.69
N GLN A 58 5.47 -8.68 -18.03
CA GLN A 58 6.12 -8.96 -19.34
C GLN A 58 5.17 -8.85 -20.54
N THR A 59 4.36 -7.79 -20.61
CA THR A 59 3.57 -7.50 -21.81
C THR A 59 4.44 -6.92 -22.93
N ALA A 60 5.61 -6.40 -22.59
CA ALA A 60 6.56 -5.73 -23.49
C ALA A 60 8.02 -6.15 -23.16
N PRO A 61 8.95 -6.03 -24.13
CA PRO A 61 10.36 -6.34 -23.89
C PRO A 61 10.97 -5.40 -22.83
N PRO A 62 11.92 -5.89 -22.01
CA PRO A 62 12.43 -5.17 -20.84
C PRO A 62 13.08 -3.82 -21.16
N LYS A 63 13.64 -3.66 -22.37
CA LYS A 63 14.20 -2.38 -22.82
C LYS A 63 13.13 -1.29 -22.94
N VAL A 64 12.00 -1.62 -23.58
CA VAL A 64 10.88 -0.68 -23.78
C VAL A 64 10.33 -0.21 -22.44
N ILE A 65 10.24 -1.11 -21.47
CA ILE A 65 9.76 -0.79 -20.12
C ILE A 65 10.72 0.16 -19.38
N ILE A 66 12.04 -0.01 -19.54
CA ILE A 66 13.03 0.91 -18.95
C ILE A 66 12.93 2.29 -19.62
N ASP A 67 12.81 2.32 -20.94
CA ASP A 67 12.76 3.56 -21.71
C ASP A 67 11.51 4.38 -21.35
N GLU A 68 10.33 3.74 -21.27
CA GLU A 68 9.08 4.35 -20.82
C GLU A 68 9.18 4.86 -19.37
N ALA A 69 9.77 4.08 -18.47
CA ALA A 69 9.95 4.49 -17.07
C ALA A 69 10.89 5.70 -16.93
N VAL A 70 11.93 5.78 -17.77
CA VAL A 70 12.86 6.91 -17.80
C VAL A 70 12.22 8.15 -18.42
N GLU A 71 11.39 8.00 -19.46
CA GLU A 71 10.62 9.11 -20.05
C GLU A 71 9.63 9.70 -19.05
N LEU A 72 8.87 8.86 -18.35
CA LEU A 72 7.97 9.33 -17.29
C LEU A 72 8.72 10.03 -16.15
N ALA A 73 9.93 9.54 -15.81
CA ALA A 73 10.76 10.19 -14.79
C ALA A 73 11.25 11.58 -15.21
N LYS A 74 11.45 11.82 -16.52
CA LYS A 74 11.81 13.14 -17.06
C LYS A 74 10.61 14.08 -17.11
N GLU A 75 9.42 13.57 -17.42
CA GLU A 75 8.20 14.39 -17.51
C GLU A 75 7.68 14.83 -16.14
N PHE A 76 7.73 13.94 -15.14
CA PHE A 76 7.08 14.14 -13.84
C PHE A 76 8.03 14.22 -12.64
N GLY A 77 9.33 14.00 -12.85
CA GLY A 77 10.34 14.00 -11.79
C GLY A 77 11.20 15.27 -11.72
N GLY A 78 12.12 15.30 -10.75
CA GLY A 78 13.15 16.33 -10.65
C GLY A 78 14.38 16.02 -11.50
N GLU A 79 15.35 16.93 -11.57
CA GLU A 79 16.55 16.82 -12.44
C GLU A 79 17.43 15.58 -12.19
N THR A 80 17.22 14.83 -11.10
CA THR A 80 18.00 13.63 -10.75
C THR A 80 17.21 12.32 -10.82
N SER A 81 15.88 12.39 -11.03
CA SER A 81 14.99 11.22 -10.97
C SER A 81 15.33 10.18 -12.05
N PHE A 82 15.63 10.61 -13.28
CA PHE A 82 15.85 9.73 -14.43
C PHE A 82 17.09 8.85 -14.29
N SER A 83 18.17 9.38 -13.70
CA SER A 83 19.41 8.64 -13.47
C SER A 83 19.21 7.57 -12.38
N PHE A 84 18.47 7.92 -11.33
CA PHE A 84 18.13 6.99 -10.26
C PHE A 84 17.25 5.83 -10.75
N VAL A 85 16.20 6.13 -11.54
CA VAL A 85 15.30 5.12 -12.11
C VAL A 85 16.06 4.14 -13.00
N ASN A 86 16.92 4.63 -13.89
CA ASN A 86 17.74 3.77 -14.75
C ASN A 86 18.70 2.88 -13.94
N GLY A 87 19.33 3.42 -12.90
CA GLY A 87 20.22 2.67 -12.01
C GLY A 87 19.49 1.54 -11.27
N VAL A 88 18.34 1.82 -10.66
CA VAL A 88 17.56 0.82 -9.91
C VAL A 88 17.04 -0.27 -10.84
N LEU A 89 16.44 0.10 -11.98
CA LEU A 89 15.90 -0.88 -12.94
C LEU A 89 17.01 -1.74 -13.56
N GLY A 90 18.18 -1.18 -13.83
CA GLY A 90 19.35 -1.93 -14.29
C GLY A 90 19.87 -2.94 -13.25
N THR A 91 19.74 -2.63 -11.96
CA THR A 91 20.16 -3.56 -10.89
C THR A 91 19.16 -4.70 -10.72
N ILE A 92 17.87 -4.41 -10.81
CA ILE A 92 16.79 -5.40 -10.74
C ILE A 92 16.90 -6.40 -11.90
N LEU A 93 17.19 -5.93 -13.13
CA LEU A 93 17.39 -6.79 -14.30
C LEU A 93 18.59 -7.75 -14.21
N LYS A 94 19.62 -7.39 -13.45
CA LYS A 94 20.81 -8.24 -13.26
C LYS A 94 20.61 -9.31 -12.18
N ASN A 95 19.67 -9.10 -11.27
CA ASN A 95 19.41 -9.99 -10.13
C ASN A 95 18.21 -10.93 -10.37
N LEU A 96 17.49 -10.74 -11.48
CA LEU A 96 16.50 -11.67 -12.04
C LEU A 96 17.19 -12.69 -12.94
#